data_AF-A0A0K9Y0K3-F1
#
_entry.id   AF-A0A0K9Y0K3-F1
#
_cell.length_a   1.000
_cell.length_b   1.000
_cell.length_c   1.000
_cell.angle_alpha   90.00
_cell.angle_beta   90.00
_cell.angle_gamma   90.00
#
_symmetry.space_group_name_H-M   'P 1'
#
loop_
_entity.id
_entity.type
_entity.pdbx_description
1 polymer ?
#
loop_
_entity_poly.entity_id
_entity_poly.type
_entity_poly.pdbx_seq_one_letter_code
_entity_poly.pdbx_strand_id
1 'polypeptide(L)'
;MKTLSLIGILVSILGIIISFAIIDNHNDFYRELYQVLDLSYEDLETLSPKQKVYNTTSILDTGTNMCFVLMSLFGFFLFTSIKIYRDER
;
A
#
# COMPACT_ATOMS: atom_id res chain seq x y z
N MET A 1 -22.01 8.80 20.54
CA MET A 1 -21.61 8.77 19.11
C MET A 1 -20.17 9.26 18.92
N LYS A 2 -19.74 10.34 19.61
CA LYS A 2 -18.33 10.77 19.72
C LYS A 2 -17.28 9.67 19.91
N THR A 3 -17.51 8.71 20.81
CA THR A 3 -16.55 7.61 21.04
C THR A 3 -16.39 6.73 19.80
N LEU A 4 -17.48 6.51 19.05
CA LEU A 4 -17.47 5.71 17.83
C LEU A 4 -16.72 6.43 16.70
N SER A 5 -16.90 7.75 16.55
CA SER A 5 -16.14 8.53 15.56
C SER A 5 -14.66 8.66 15.93
N LEU A 6 -14.31 8.72 17.21
CA LEU A 6 -12.93 8.69 17.69
C LEU A 6 -12.24 7.37 17.36
N ILE A 7 -12.95 6.24 17.55
CA ILE A 7 -12.48 4.92 17.13
C ILE A 7 -12.31 4.86 15.61
N GLY A 8 -13.27 5.40 14.84
CA GLY A 8 -13.19 5.47 13.38
C GLY A 8 -11.97 6.26 12.88
N ILE A 9 -11.63 7.36 13.55
CA ILE A 9 -10.42 8.15 13.26
C ILE A 9 -9.16 7.31 13.52
N LEU A 10 -9.06 6.67 14.69
CA LEU A 10 -7.90 5.85 15.06
C LEU A 10 -7.68 4.68 14.09
N VAL A 11 -8.75 3.96 13.76
CA VAL A 11 -8.70 2.84 12.80
C VAL A 11 -8.28 3.32 11.41
N SER A 12 -8.77 4.48 10.97
CA SER A 12 -8.41 5.03 9.65
C SER A 12 -6.94 5.43 9.59
N ILE A 13 -6.40 6.04 10.65
CA ILE A 13 -4.98 6.39 10.74
C ILE A 13 -4.10 5.13 10.73
N LEU A 14 -4.47 4.10 11.51
CA LEU A 14 -3.78 2.82 11.51
C LEU A 14 -3.79 2.16 10.13
N GLY A 15 -4.94 2.15 9.45
CA GLY A 15 -5.08 1.61 8.10
C GLY A 15 -4.15 2.30 7.09
N ILE A 16 -4.07 3.63 7.14
CA ILE A 16 -3.19 4.42 6.26
C ILE A 16 -1.71 4.09 6.52
N ILE A 17 -1.29 4.02 7.79
CA ILE A 17 0.10 3.70 8.16
C ILE A 17 0.48 2.30 7.66
N ILE A 18 -0.39 1.31 7.83
CA ILE A 18 -0.15 -0.06 7.36
C ILE A 18 -0.05 -0.09 5.83
N SER A 19 -0.93 0.62 5.10
CA SER A 19 -0.83 0.72 3.65
C SER A 19 0.49 1.34 3.20
N PHE A 20 0.97 2.40 3.87
CA PHE A 20 2.28 2.99 3.59
C PHE A 20 3.42 2.01 3.85
N ALA A 21 3.40 1.28 4.97
CA ALA A 21 4.43 0.30 5.29
C ALA A 21 4.53 -0.82 4.24
N ILE A 22 3.41 -1.25 3.68
CA ILE A 22 3.39 -2.27 2.61
C ILE A 22 3.99 -1.71 1.31
N ILE A 23 3.66 -0.47 0.94
CA ILE A 23 4.20 0.20 -0.25
C ILE A 23 5.70 0.46 -0.10
N ASP A 24 6.17 0.84 1.08
CA ASP A 24 7.59 1.08 1.34
C ASP A 24 8.39 -0.22 1.29
N ASN A 25 7.87 -1.28 1.92
CA ASN A 25 8.45 -2.62 1.86
C ASN A 25 8.48 -3.20 0.44
N HIS A 26 7.49 -2.84 -0.40
CA HIS A 26 7.51 -3.19 -1.82
C HIS A 26 8.69 -2.54 -2.56
N ASN A 27 8.92 -1.24 -2.36
CA ASN A 27 10.04 -0.54 -2.99
C ASN A 27 11.40 -1.09 -2.54
N ASP A 28 11.54 -1.41 -1.25
CA ASP A 28 12.76 -2.02 -0.72
C ASP A 28 13.00 -3.42 -1.29
N PHE A 29 11.96 -4.25 -1.43
CA PHE A 29 12.06 -5.57 -2.06
C PHE A 29 12.55 -5.49 -3.50
N TYR A 30 12.00 -4.56 -4.30
CA TYR A 30 12.48 -4.35 -5.67
C TYR A 30 13.93 -3.88 -5.69
N ARG A 31 14.32 -2.95 -4.81
CA ARG A 31 15.70 -2.44 -4.74
C ARG A 31 16.70 -3.56 -4.45
N GLU A 32 16.41 -4.43 -3.48
CA GLU A 32 17.26 -5.59 -3.18
C GLU A 32 17.25 -6.62 -4.31
N LEU A 33 16.10 -6.88 -4.93
CA LEU A 33 16.00 -7.81 -6.05
C LEU A 33 16.84 -7.34 -7.26
N TYR A 34 16.81 -6.05 -7.58
CA TYR A 34 17.66 -5.46 -8.63
C TYR A 34 19.15 -5.55 -8.28
N GLN A 35 19.52 -5.29 -7.03
CA GLN A 35 20.91 -5.38 -6.57
C GLN A 35 21.47 -6.80 -6.60
N VAL A 36 20.66 -7.81 -6.23
CA VAL A 36 21.10 -9.21 -6.20
C VAL A 36 21.17 -9.81 -7.60
N LEU A 37 20.33 -9.38 -8.53
CA LEU A 37 20.33 -9.91 -9.89
C LEU A 37 21.25 -9.18 -10.87
N ASP A 38 21.89 -8.06 -10.50
CA ASP A 38 22.72 -7.20 -11.38
C ASP A 38 22.03 -6.91 -12.74
N LEU A 39 20.69 -6.92 -12.73
CA LEU A 39 19.89 -6.78 -13.92
C LEU A 39 19.71 -5.29 -14.21
N SER A 40 20.42 -4.83 -15.24
CA SER A 40 20.08 -3.59 -15.95
C SER A 40 18.59 -3.61 -16.32
N TYR A 41 17.93 -2.47 -16.19
CA TYR A 41 16.51 -2.27 -16.48
C TYR A 41 16.12 -2.73 -17.90
N GLU A 42 17.10 -2.86 -18.81
CA GLU A 42 16.94 -3.28 -20.21
C GLU A 42 16.92 -4.81 -20.43
N ASP A 43 17.43 -5.61 -19.49
CA ASP A 43 17.65 -7.05 -19.70
C ASP A 43 16.46 -7.93 -19.32
N LEU A 44 15.25 -7.38 -19.11
CA LEU A 44 14.10 -8.11 -18.56
C LEU A 44 13.24 -8.91 -19.56
N GLU A 45 13.59 -8.99 -20.86
CA GLU A 45 12.67 -9.55 -21.88
C GLU A 45 12.90 -11.02 -22.31
N THR A 46 14.08 -11.61 -22.15
CA THR A 46 14.34 -13.01 -22.59
C THR A 46 14.88 -13.96 -21.49
N LEU A 47 14.20 -15.10 -21.27
CA LEU A 47 14.56 -16.35 -20.53
C LEU A 47 13.84 -16.71 -19.20
N SER A 48 13.55 -18.02 -19.08
CA SER A 48 12.57 -18.73 -18.23
C SER A 48 12.51 -18.53 -16.70
N PRO A 49 13.53 -18.06 -15.96
CA PRO A 49 13.36 -17.64 -14.55
C PRO A 49 12.56 -16.33 -14.38
N LYS A 50 12.41 -15.55 -15.46
CA LYS A 50 11.66 -14.29 -15.48
C LYS A 50 10.18 -14.46 -15.17
N GLN A 51 9.54 -15.58 -15.50
CA GLN A 51 8.12 -15.74 -15.22
C GLN A 51 7.81 -15.84 -13.73
N LYS A 52 8.70 -16.43 -12.91
CA LYS A 52 8.51 -16.44 -11.46
C LYS A 52 8.72 -15.06 -10.87
N VAL A 53 9.78 -14.36 -11.29
CA VAL A 53 10.04 -12.98 -10.87
C VAL A 53 8.88 -12.07 -11.31
N TYR A 54 8.45 -12.15 -12.56
CA TYR A 54 7.34 -11.40 -13.17
C TYR A 54 6.00 -11.70 -12.50
N ASN A 55 5.71 -12.96 -12.16
CA ASN A 55 4.48 -13.29 -11.43
C ASN A 55 4.53 -12.77 -9.98
N THR A 56 5.68 -12.88 -9.30
CA THR A 56 5.84 -12.35 -7.95
C THR A 56 5.75 -10.83 -7.94
N THR A 57 6.39 -10.15 -8.90
CA THR A 57 6.32 -8.70 -9.09
C THR A 57 4.93 -8.24 -9.52
N SER A 58 4.24 -8.94 -10.43
CA SER A 58 2.86 -8.66 -10.81
C SER A 58 1.87 -8.81 -9.65
N ILE A 59 2.03 -9.83 -8.80
CA ILE A 59 1.22 -9.98 -7.58
C ILE A 59 1.54 -8.86 -6.58
N LEU A 60 2.81 -8.48 -6.45
CA LEU A 60 3.23 -7.37 -5.58
C LEU A 60 2.68 -6.03 -6.06
N ASP A 61 2.76 -5.73 -7.35
CA ASP A 61 2.22 -4.52 -7.98
C ASP A 61 0.70 -4.44 -7.83
N THR A 62 0.02 -5.58 -7.98
CA THR A 62 -1.42 -5.69 -7.73
C THR A 62 -1.74 -5.39 -6.26
N GLY A 63 -0.94 -5.92 -5.33
CA GLY A 63 -1.06 -5.65 -3.89
C GLY A 63 -0.82 -4.19 -3.54
N THR A 64 0.16 -3.54 -4.15
CA THR A 64 0.48 -2.12 -3.98
C THR A 64 -0.66 -1.24 -4.51
N ASN A 65 -1.20 -1.54 -5.69
CA ASN A 65 -2.36 -0.85 -6.23
C ASN A 65 -3.59 -1.00 -5.33
N MET A 66 -3.83 -2.19 -4.77
CA MET A 66 -4.88 -2.39 -3.75
C MET A 66 -4.62 -1.56 -2.49
N CYS A 67 -3.36 -1.44 -2.05
CA CYS A 67 -2.99 -0.59 -0.92
C CYS A 67 -3.29 0.89 -1.20
N PHE A 68 -3.00 1.41 -2.40
CA PHE A 68 -3.37 2.78 -2.78
C PHE A 68 -4.90 3.01 -2.76
N VAL A 69 -5.67 2.04 -3.23
CA VAL A 69 -7.15 2.10 -3.18
C VAL A 69 -7.64 2.10 -1.72
N LEU A 70 -7.10 1.21 -0.88
CA LEU A 70 -7.43 1.16 0.54
C LEU A 70 -7.05 2.45 1.27
N MET A 71 -5.90 3.02 0.94
CA MET A 71 -5.44 4.29 1.52
C MET A 71 -6.40 5.43 1.19
N SER A 72 -6.90 5.48 -0.04
CA SER A 72 -7.92 6.44 -0.47
C SER A 72 -9.24 6.25 0.29
N LEU A 73 -9.65 5.00 0.49
CA LEU A 73 -10.86 4.64 1.23
C LEU A 73 -10.75 5.02 2.72
N PHE A 74 -9.62 4.73 3.36
CA PHE A 74 -9.34 5.16 4.73
C PHE A 74 -9.27 6.68 4.84
N GLY A 75 -8.71 7.38 3.84
CA GLY A 75 -8.71 8.83 3.79
C GLY A 75 -10.13 9.42 3.77
N PHE A 76 -11.02 8.84 2.95
CA PHE A 76 -12.44 9.23 2.93
C PHE A 76 -13.16 8.94 4.26
N PHE A 77 -12.88 7.78 4.85
CA PHE A 77 -13.46 7.38 6.13
C PHE A 77 -13.00 8.27 7.29
N LEU A 78 -11.72 8.65 7.29
CA LEU A 78 -11.14 9.61 8.22
C LEU A 78 -11.83 10.98 8.10
N PHE A 79 -11.98 11.49 6.88
CA PHE A 79 -12.64 12.77 6.63
C PHE A 79 -14.09 12.78 7.14
N THR A 80 -14.84 11.72 6.87
CA THR A 80 -16.23 11.57 7.33
C THR A 80 -16.29 11.48 8.86
N SER A 81 -15.42 10.67 9.46
CA SER A 81 -15.36 10.49 10.92
C SER A 81 -15.00 11.79 11.64
N ILE A 82 -14.08 12.59 11.09
CA ILE A 82 -13.72 13.91 11.61
C ILE A 82 -14.90 14.88 11.51
N LYS A 83 -15.63 14.89 10.39
CA LYS A 83 -16.83 15.71 10.23
C LYS A 83 -17.87 15.38 11.30
N ILE A 84 -18.21 14.11 11.46
CA ILE A 84 -19.19 13.64 12.47
C ILE A 84 -18.72 14.02 13.88
N TYR A 85 -17.44 13.83 14.18
CA TYR A 85 -16.89 14.22 15.49
C TYR A 85 -17.00 15.73 15.76
N ARG A 86 -16.82 16.57 14.73
CA ARG A 86 -16.94 18.03 14.84
C ARG A 86 -18.39 18.50 14.93
N ASP A 87 -19.31 17.86 14.23
CA ASP A 87 -20.73 18.27 14.16
C ASP A 87 -21.48 17.95 15.45
N GLU A 88 -21.02 16.94 16.21
CA GLU A 88 -21.56 16.62 17.54
C GLU A 88 -21.05 17.55 18.66
N ARG A 89 -20.28 18.59 18.34
CA ARG A 89 -19.73 19.55 19.31
C ARG A 89 -20.77 20.63 19.66
#